data_AF-A0A2D5YV19-F1
#
_entry.id   AF-A0A2D5YV19-F1
#
_cell.length_a   1.000
_cell.length_b   1.000
_cell.length_c   1.000
_cell.angle_alpha   90.00
_cell.angle_beta   90.00
_cell.angle_gamma   90.00
#
_symmetry.space_group_name_H-M   'P 1'
#
loop_
_entity.id
_entity.type
_entity.pdbx_description
1 polymer ?
#
loop_
_entity_poly.entity_id
_entity_poly.type
_entity_poly.pdbx_seq_one_letter_code
_entity_poly.pdbx_strand_id
1 'polypeptide(L)'
;MSFSVKKRGKLTYYYHGDAPLLSCLVTEDLPDGDLRISFAGLTGGHSAMNVLGLDDLVTMDPEQEIPLVFRSWEFWLREAGICDSLKDVDFIEIHAFGCQPKSPGPLVDPVGYAAEHQRLRDAYAKAYSAFFRDHLPDNGVPARFTVHVVNVPDEAASYEFAGTALYQRSLQP
;
A
#
# COMPACT_ATOMS: atom_id res chain seq x y z
N MET A 1 -11.62 -10.10 -11.13
CA MET A 1 -12.51 -11.18 -10.63
C MET A 1 -12.91 -10.79 -9.24
N SER A 2 -14.19 -10.90 -8.85
CA SER A 2 -14.63 -10.54 -7.49
C SER A 2 -13.91 -11.36 -6.42
N PHE A 3 -13.69 -10.76 -5.25
CA PHE A 3 -13.16 -11.44 -4.08
C PHE A 3 -13.92 -12.71 -3.70
N SER A 4 -13.17 -13.73 -3.31
CA SER A 4 -13.63 -14.77 -2.40
C SER A 4 -13.61 -14.22 -0.97
N VAL A 5 -14.67 -14.50 -0.21
CA VAL A 5 -14.86 -13.96 1.14
C VAL A 5 -15.00 -15.09 2.15
N LYS A 6 -14.24 -15.02 3.25
CA LYS A 6 -14.33 -15.97 4.37
C LYS A 6 -14.51 -15.22 5.69
N LYS A 7 -15.56 -15.54 6.45
CA LYS A 7 -15.80 -14.97 7.79
C LYS A 7 -15.44 -15.98 8.89
N ARG A 8 -14.73 -15.52 9.93
CA ARG A 8 -14.41 -16.30 11.14
C ARG A 8 -14.52 -15.40 12.38
N GLY A 9 -15.63 -15.51 13.10
CA GLY A 9 -15.91 -14.62 14.23
C GLY A 9 -16.05 -13.18 13.77
N LYS A 10 -15.29 -12.27 14.39
CA LYS A 10 -15.24 -10.84 14.04
C LYS A 10 -14.45 -10.54 12.77
N LEU A 11 -13.68 -11.50 12.26
CA LEU A 11 -12.78 -11.29 11.13
C LEU A 11 -13.43 -11.70 9.82
N THR A 12 -13.27 -10.88 8.79
CA THR A 12 -13.62 -11.19 7.40
C THR A 12 -12.39 -11.06 6.52
N TYR A 13 -12.09 -12.10 5.75
CA TYR A 13 -10.92 -12.21 4.87
C TYR A 13 -11.36 -12.11 3.42
N TYR A 14 -10.71 -11.23 2.66
CA TYR A 14 -10.97 -10.98 1.24
C TYR A 14 -9.74 -11.39 0.43
N TYR A 15 -9.90 -12.32 -0.50
CA TYR A 15 -8.78 -12.89 -1.26
C TYR A 15 -9.21 -13.34 -2.66
N HIS A 16 -8.24 -13.49 -3.56
CA HIS A 16 -8.47 -14.01 -4.91
C HIS A 16 -7.95 -15.44 -5.05
N GLY A 17 -8.63 -16.24 -5.89
CA GLY A 17 -8.25 -17.62 -6.20
C GLY A 17 -8.68 -18.65 -5.14
N ASP A 18 -8.42 -19.93 -5.45
CA ASP A 18 -8.88 -21.07 -4.64
C ASP A 18 -7.92 -21.43 -3.49
N ALA A 19 -6.62 -21.18 -3.70
CA ALA A 19 -5.55 -21.43 -2.72
C ALA A 19 -4.70 -20.15 -2.54
N PRO A 20 -5.25 -19.13 -1.85
CA PRO A 20 -4.59 -17.83 -1.75
C PRO A 20 -3.32 -17.90 -0.90
N LEU A 21 -2.26 -17.24 -1.35
CA LEU A 21 -1.06 -17.01 -0.53
C LEU A 21 -1.35 -16.02 0.62
N LEU A 22 -2.21 -15.04 0.36
CA LEU A 22 -2.57 -13.97 1.29
C LEU A 22 -4.03 -13.54 1.11
N SER A 23 -4.58 -12.84 2.10
CA SER A 23 -5.78 -12.02 1.92
C SER A 23 -5.38 -10.60 1.58
N CYS A 24 -5.96 -10.03 0.53
CA CYS A 24 -5.74 -8.65 0.12
C CYS A 24 -6.17 -7.67 1.21
N LEU A 25 -7.30 -7.98 1.86
CA LEU A 25 -7.84 -7.25 3.01
C LEU A 25 -8.27 -8.24 4.09
N VAL A 26 -8.12 -7.84 5.34
CA VAL A 26 -8.80 -8.46 6.49
C VAL A 26 -9.51 -7.36 7.27
N THR A 27 -10.81 -7.52 7.53
CA THR A 27 -11.57 -6.60 8.36
C THR A 27 -11.90 -7.21 9.72
N GLU A 28 -11.93 -6.39 10.76
CA GLU A 28 -12.40 -6.72 12.10
C GLU A 28 -13.64 -5.87 12.42
N ASP A 29 -14.76 -6.53 12.72
CA ASP A 29 -15.99 -5.89 13.20
C ASP A 29 -15.76 -5.31 14.61
N LEU A 30 -15.90 -3.98 14.76
CA LEU A 30 -15.81 -3.29 16.04
C LEU A 30 -17.20 -3.17 16.72
N PRO A 31 -17.27 -2.99 18.06
CA PRO A 31 -18.54 -3.01 18.79
C PRO A 31 -19.55 -1.92 18.42
N ASP A 32 -19.08 -0.80 17.89
CA ASP A 32 -19.84 0.35 17.40
C ASP A 32 -20.29 0.20 15.94
N GLY A 33 -19.92 -0.91 15.29
CA GLY A 33 -20.23 -1.19 13.89
C GLY A 33 -19.16 -0.71 12.91
N ASP A 34 -18.13 0.00 13.37
CA ASP A 34 -16.99 0.38 12.55
C ASP A 34 -16.17 -0.84 12.13
N LEU A 35 -15.34 -0.66 11.09
CA LEU A 35 -14.44 -1.72 10.61
C LEU A 35 -13.00 -1.28 10.76
N ARG A 36 -12.20 -2.05 11.50
CA ARG A 36 -10.75 -1.97 11.37
C ARG A 36 -10.34 -2.80 10.15
N ILE A 37 -9.51 -2.23 9.29
CA ILE A 37 -9.09 -2.82 8.03
C ILE A 37 -7.58 -3.01 8.06
N SER A 38 -7.10 -4.24 7.86
CA SER A 38 -5.70 -4.55 7.62
C SER A 38 -5.50 -4.81 6.13
N PHE A 39 -4.63 -4.01 5.51
CA PHE A 39 -4.24 -4.16 4.11
C PHE A 39 -3.02 -5.08 3.99
N ALA A 40 -3.03 -5.94 2.98
CA ALA A 40 -1.84 -6.71 2.62
C ALA A 40 -0.67 -5.80 2.23
N GLY A 41 0.54 -6.31 2.43
CA GLY A 41 1.77 -5.75 1.87
C GLY A 41 1.62 -5.57 0.35
N LEU A 42 1.94 -4.39 -0.15
CA LEU A 42 1.81 -4.05 -1.56
C LEU A 42 2.92 -3.10 -2.02
N THR A 43 3.41 -3.35 -3.22
CA THR A 43 4.43 -2.57 -3.91
C THR A 43 3.87 -1.85 -5.14
N GLY A 44 4.49 -0.75 -5.53
CA GLY A 44 4.08 0.04 -6.70
C GLY A 44 4.55 -0.49 -8.05
N GLY A 45 5.35 -1.56 -8.06
CA GLY A 45 5.85 -2.23 -9.26
C GLY A 45 4.86 -3.27 -9.82
N HIS A 46 5.30 -4.53 -9.91
CA HIS A 46 4.50 -5.62 -10.46
C HIS A 46 3.19 -5.84 -9.71
N SER A 47 3.18 -5.67 -8.39
CA SER A 47 1.95 -5.87 -7.61
C SER A 47 0.87 -4.86 -8.00
N ALA A 48 1.18 -3.57 -8.04
CA ALA A 48 0.21 -2.57 -8.45
C ALA A 48 -0.17 -2.68 -9.93
N MET A 49 0.79 -2.98 -10.81
CA MET A 49 0.53 -3.25 -12.23
C MET A 49 -0.53 -4.35 -12.40
N ASN A 50 -0.39 -5.47 -11.68
CA ASN A 50 -1.32 -6.59 -11.74
C ASN A 50 -2.68 -6.25 -11.10
N VAL A 51 -2.69 -5.59 -9.94
CA VAL A 51 -3.94 -5.24 -9.24
C VAL A 51 -4.78 -4.26 -10.06
N LEU A 52 -4.12 -3.28 -10.69
CA LEU A 52 -4.79 -2.21 -11.44
C LEU A 52 -4.92 -2.49 -12.94
N GLY A 53 -4.36 -3.60 -13.44
CA GLY A 53 -4.39 -3.97 -14.85
C GLY A 53 -3.67 -2.96 -15.75
N LEU A 54 -2.49 -2.49 -15.33
CA LEU A 54 -1.69 -1.53 -16.08
C LEU A 54 -0.82 -2.26 -17.12
N ASP A 55 -0.59 -1.61 -18.26
CA ASP A 55 0.28 -2.14 -19.31
C ASP A 55 1.77 -1.86 -19.05
N ASP A 56 2.08 -0.78 -18.35
CA ASP A 56 3.45 -0.32 -18.08
C ASP A 56 3.89 -0.64 -16.64
N LEU A 57 5.08 -1.23 -16.53
CA LEU A 57 5.73 -1.49 -15.25
C LEU A 57 6.53 -0.27 -14.77
N VAL A 58 6.14 0.28 -13.62
CA VAL A 58 6.94 1.29 -12.91
C VAL A 58 8.07 0.58 -12.15
N THR A 59 9.30 1.09 -12.27
CA THR A 59 10.48 0.51 -11.62
C THR A 59 11.30 1.61 -10.94
N MET A 60 11.56 1.45 -9.65
CA MET A 60 12.40 2.36 -8.85
C MET A 60 12.04 3.84 -8.97
N ASP A 61 10.74 4.15 -9.00
CA ASP A 61 10.22 5.51 -9.08
C ASP A 61 9.15 5.76 -8.01
N PRO A 62 9.56 6.16 -6.78
CA PRO A 62 8.64 6.42 -5.69
C PRO A 62 7.54 7.44 -6.01
N GLU A 63 7.80 8.39 -6.92
CA GLU A 63 6.80 9.42 -7.28
C GLU A 63 5.58 8.81 -7.98
N GLN A 64 5.81 7.74 -8.75
CA GLN A 64 4.75 6.99 -9.43
C GLN A 64 4.27 5.79 -8.62
N GLU A 65 5.18 5.06 -7.97
CA GLU A 65 4.90 3.83 -7.24
C GLU A 65 4.02 4.05 -6.00
N ILE A 66 4.25 5.11 -5.23
CA ILE A 66 3.54 5.32 -3.97
C ILE A 66 2.04 5.58 -4.20
N PRO A 67 1.64 6.49 -5.12
CA PRO A 67 0.23 6.64 -5.47
C PRO A 67 -0.41 5.35 -5.99
N LEU A 68 0.35 4.50 -6.69
CA LEU A 68 -0.15 3.23 -7.20
C LEU A 68 -0.54 2.27 -6.07
N VAL A 69 0.28 2.17 -5.02
CA VAL A 69 -0.04 1.36 -3.83
C VAL A 69 -1.39 1.76 -3.23
N PHE A 70 -1.59 3.06 -2.99
CA PHE A 70 -2.85 3.55 -2.44
C PHE A 70 -4.04 3.31 -3.38
N ARG A 71 -3.86 3.52 -4.69
CA ARG A 71 -4.94 3.23 -5.66
C ARG A 71 -5.31 1.75 -5.70
N SER A 72 -4.35 0.85 -5.54
CA SER A 72 -4.61 -0.58 -5.44
C SER A 72 -5.39 -0.93 -4.18
N TRP A 73 -5.07 -0.31 -3.04
CA TRP A 73 -5.87 -0.48 -1.81
C TRP A 73 -7.29 0.09 -1.97
N GLU A 74 -7.46 1.26 -2.60
CA GLU A 74 -8.78 1.81 -2.93
C GLU A 74 -9.58 0.85 -3.82
N PHE A 75 -8.94 0.29 -4.85
CA PHE A 75 -9.54 -0.70 -5.73
C PHE A 75 -10.05 -1.91 -4.94
N TRP A 76 -9.25 -2.44 -4.01
CA TRP A 76 -9.69 -3.54 -3.15
C TRP A 76 -10.86 -3.16 -2.23
N LEU A 77 -10.89 -1.95 -1.65
CA LEU A 77 -12.02 -1.53 -0.82
C LEU A 77 -13.33 -1.48 -1.61
N ARG A 78 -13.27 -0.94 -2.83
CA ARG A 78 -14.40 -0.91 -3.77
C ARG A 78 -14.85 -2.32 -4.13
N GLU A 79 -13.90 -3.18 -4.50
CA GLU A 79 -14.19 -4.55 -4.88
C GLU A 79 -14.79 -5.37 -3.72
N ALA A 80 -14.33 -5.12 -2.49
CA ALA A 80 -14.87 -5.73 -1.28
C ALA A 80 -16.25 -5.17 -0.87
N GLY A 81 -16.72 -4.11 -1.52
CA GLY A 81 -17.97 -3.42 -1.18
C GLY A 81 -17.92 -2.74 0.19
N ILE A 82 -16.73 -2.31 0.64
CA ILE A 82 -16.55 -1.65 1.94
C ILE A 82 -16.85 -0.16 1.83
N CYS A 83 -16.21 0.54 0.90
CA CYS A 83 -16.39 1.97 0.63
C CYS A 83 -15.97 2.31 -0.80
N ASP A 84 -16.32 3.53 -1.24
CA ASP A 84 -16.07 4.00 -2.60
C ASP A 84 -14.74 4.73 -2.74
N SER A 85 -14.13 5.20 -1.65
CA SER A 85 -12.83 5.87 -1.71
C SER A 85 -11.99 5.66 -0.46
N LEU A 86 -10.67 5.83 -0.62
CA LEU A 86 -9.77 5.97 0.53
C LEU A 86 -10.08 7.19 1.41
N LYS A 87 -10.83 8.18 0.90
CA LYS A 87 -11.31 9.30 1.72
C LYS A 87 -12.22 8.86 2.86
N ASP A 88 -12.90 7.72 2.68
CA ASP A 88 -13.86 7.20 3.63
C ASP A 88 -13.20 6.42 4.78
N VAL A 89 -11.87 6.20 4.70
CA VAL A 89 -11.10 5.45 5.71
C VAL A 89 -9.96 6.28 6.28
N ASP A 90 -9.77 6.19 7.59
CA ASP A 90 -8.68 6.84 8.29
C ASP A 90 -7.57 5.85 8.56
N PHE A 91 -6.42 6.05 7.92
CA PHE A 91 -5.23 5.25 8.22
C PHE A 91 -4.77 5.52 9.65
N ILE A 92 -4.60 4.44 10.42
CA ILE A 92 -4.07 4.47 11.79
C ILE A 92 -2.54 4.38 11.72
N GLU A 93 -2.04 3.40 10.96
CA GLU A 93 -0.62 3.09 10.86
C GLU A 93 -0.26 2.60 9.46
N ILE A 94 0.91 3.03 8.96
CA ILE A 94 1.55 2.50 7.74
C ILE A 94 2.98 2.05 8.05
N HIS A 95 3.31 0.83 7.62
CA HIS A 95 4.66 0.27 7.66
C HIS A 95 5.25 0.37 6.26
N ALA A 96 6.36 1.08 6.11
CA ALA A 96 7.04 1.24 4.83
C ALA A 96 8.42 0.57 4.84
N PHE A 97 8.65 -0.28 3.85
CA PHE A 97 9.90 -1.02 3.67
C PHE A 97 10.59 -0.51 2.40
N GLY A 98 11.62 0.33 2.57
CA GLY A 98 12.42 0.85 1.46
C GLY A 98 13.49 -0.15 1.02
N CYS A 99 13.57 -0.41 -0.27
CA CYS A 99 14.49 -1.38 -0.85
C CYS A 99 15.82 -0.73 -1.24
N GLN A 100 16.85 -1.55 -1.47
CA GLN A 100 18.07 -1.09 -2.11
C GLN A 100 17.81 -0.68 -3.57
N PRO A 101 18.56 0.30 -4.11
CA PRO A 101 18.70 0.51 -5.54
C PRO A 101 18.88 -0.80 -6.32
N LYS A 102 18.10 -1.01 -7.38
CA LYS A 102 18.29 -2.18 -8.28
C LYS A 102 19.53 -1.99 -9.17
N SER A 103 19.89 -0.74 -9.43
CA SER A 103 21.11 -0.34 -10.13
C SER A 103 21.44 1.12 -9.76
N PRO A 104 22.72 1.51 -9.69
CA PRO A 104 23.89 0.64 -9.76
C PRO A 104 24.09 -0.15 -8.45
N GLY A 105 24.89 -1.22 -8.48
CA GLY A 105 25.21 -1.99 -7.27
C GLY A 105 26.33 -1.36 -6.44
N PRO A 106 26.30 -1.48 -5.09
CA PRO A 106 27.25 -0.78 -4.21
C PRO A 106 28.71 -1.26 -4.34
N LEU A 107 28.93 -2.48 -4.86
CA LEU A 107 30.27 -3.01 -5.10
C LEU A 107 30.90 -2.51 -6.40
N VAL A 108 30.08 -2.09 -7.36
CA VAL A 108 30.52 -1.67 -8.70
C VAL A 108 30.61 -0.14 -8.76
N ASP A 109 29.63 0.55 -8.17
CA ASP A 109 29.59 2.01 -8.08
C ASP A 109 29.01 2.44 -6.72
N PRO A 110 29.84 2.54 -5.67
CA PRO A 110 29.38 2.92 -4.34
C PRO A 110 28.85 4.37 -4.28
N VAL A 111 29.37 5.27 -5.13
CA VAL A 111 28.96 6.68 -5.15
C VAL A 111 27.60 6.82 -5.84
N GLY A 112 27.42 6.19 -7.00
CA GLY A 112 26.14 6.14 -7.69
C GLY A 112 25.07 5.41 -6.89
N TYR A 113 25.42 4.32 -6.20
CA TYR A 113 24.49 3.63 -5.31
C TYR A 113 24.02 4.55 -4.17
N ALA A 114 24.93 5.27 -3.52
CA ALA A 114 24.58 6.20 -2.45
C ALA A 114 23.71 7.36 -2.95
N ALA A 115 24.01 7.89 -4.14
CA ALA A 115 23.23 8.96 -4.77
C ALA A 115 21.81 8.49 -5.13
N GLU A 116 21.69 7.29 -5.71
CA GLU A 116 20.40 6.69 -6.06
C GLU A 116 19.57 6.38 -4.81
N HIS A 117 20.22 5.84 -3.76
CA HIS A 117 19.57 5.60 -2.49
C HIS A 117 19.04 6.91 -1.86
N GLN A 118 19.77 8.02 -1.99
CA GLN A 118 19.30 9.33 -1.51
C GLN A 118 18.12 9.83 -2.36
N ARG A 119 18.21 9.73 -3.70
CA ARG A 119 17.12 10.09 -4.62
C ARG A 119 15.81 9.37 -4.27
N LEU A 120 15.87 8.05 -4.04
CA LEU A 120 14.70 7.24 -3.69
C LEU A 120 14.07 7.65 -2.35
N ARG A 121 14.90 8.05 -1.37
CA ARG A 121 14.40 8.56 -0.08
C ARG A 121 13.69 9.89 -0.21
N ASP A 122 14.29 10.81 -0.96
CA ASP A 122 13.72 12.15 -1.17
C ASP A 122 12.42 12.07 -1.99
N ALA A 123 12.42 11.26 -3.05
CA ALA A 123 11.24 10.98 -3.86
C ALA A 123 10.13 10.33 -3.02
N TYR A 124 10.46 9.36 -2.17
CA TYR A 124 9.48 8.74 -1.26
C TYR A 124 8.85 9.76 -0.31
N ALA A 125 9.65 10.57 0.37
CA ALA A 125 9.13 11.55 1.33
C ALA A 125 8.21 12.57 0.65
N LYS A 126 8.60 13.03 -0.55
CA LYS A 126 7.80 13.95 -1.36
C LYS A 126 6.50 13.31 -1.81
N ALA A 127 6.52 12.14 -2.41
CA ALA A 127 5.32 11.53 -2.97
C ALA A 127 4.35 11.05 -1.88
N TYR A 128 4.87 10.49 -0.78
CA TYR A 128 4.05 10.09 0.36
C TYR A 128 3.31 11.28 0.96
N SER A 129 4.03 12.37 1.29
CA SER A 129 3.39 13.56 1.86
C SER A 129 2.43 14.25 0.87
N ALA A 130 2.78 14.28 -0.42
CA ALA A 130 1.91 14.80 -1.47
C ALA A 130 0.61 14.00 -1.59
N PHE A 131 0.68 12.66 -1.47
CA PHE A 131 -0.51 11.83 -1.60
C PHE A 131 -1.58 12.22 -0.58
N PHE A 132 -1.23 12.30 0.71
CA PHE A 132 -2.18 12.70 1.76
C PHE A 132 -2.67 14.13 1.55
N ARG A 133 -1.77 15.08 1.27
CA ARG A 133 -2.13 16.48 1.06
C ARG A 133 -3.11 16.67 -0.10
N ASP A 134 -2.86 16.00 -1.23
CA ASP A 134 -3.54 16.29 -2.49
C ASP A 134 -4.77 15.39 -2.70
N HIS A 135 -4.78 14.16 -2.16
CA HIS A 135 -5.86 13.19 -2.36
C HIS A 135 -6.72 12.97 -1.11
N LEU A 136 -6.15 13.09 0.09
CA LEU A 136 -6.82 12.84 1.38
C LEU A 136 -6.72 14.05 2.34
N PRO A 137 -7.03 15.29 1.90
CA PRO A 137 -6.76 16.50 2.68
C PRO A 137 -7.58 16.59 3.98
N ASP A 138 -8.72 15.92 4.05
CA ASP A 138 -9.62 15.93 5.19
C ASP A 138 -9.30 14.80 6.20
N ASN A 139 -8.48 13.81 5.79
CA ASN A 139 -8.05 12.72 6.64
C ASN A 139 -6.80 13.10 7.45
N GLY A 140 -6.55 12.36 8.53
CA GLY A 140 -5.28 12.44 9.26
C GLY A 140 -4.12 11.79 8.48
N VAL A 141 -2.88 12.18 8.82
CA VAL A 141 -1.68 11.46 8.38
C VAL A 141 -1.37 10.35 9.40
N PRO A 142 -1.24 9.07 8.99
CA PRO A 142 -1.10 7.96 9.93
C PRO A 142 0.23 7.97 10.68
N ALA A 143 0.25 7.29 11.82
CA ALA A 143 1.52 6.87 12.41
C ALA A 143 2.31 6.05 11.38
N ARG A 144 3.63 6.22 11.37
CA ARG A 144 4.46 5.56 10.36
C ARG A 144 5.79 5.14 10.93
N PHE A 145 6.21 3.92 10.63
CA PHE A 145 7.62 3.54 10.71
C PHE A 145 8.13 3.16 9.32
N THR A 146 9.38 3.51 9.07
CA THR A 146 10.07 3.21 7.81
C THR A 146 11.38 2.50 8.13
N VAL A 147 11.59 1.34 7.52
CA VAL A 147 12.86 0.61 7.59
C VAL A 147 13.42 0.39 6.20
N HIS A 148 14.74 0.32 6.10
CA HIS A 148 15.41 -0.02 4.85
C HIS A 148 15.85 -1.48 4.91
N VAL A 149 15.38 -2.27 3.94
CA VAL A 149 15.66 -3.70 3.81
C VAL A 149 16.53 -3.95 2.59
N VAL A 150 17.13 -5.14 2.51
CA VAL A 150 17.92 -5.53 1.32
C VAL A 150 17.02 -5.56 0.10
N ASN A 151 15.86 -6.22 0.19
CA ASN A 151 14.90 -6.29 -0.90
C ASN A 151 13.51 -6.65 -0.39
N VAL A 152 12.51 -6.44 -1.24
CA VAL A 152 11.15 -6.97 -1.13
C VAL A 152 10.92 -8.00 -2.25
N PRO A 153 9.85 -8.81 -2.20
CA PRO A 153 9.59 -9.81 -3.24
C PRO A 153 9.41 -9.24 -4.65
N ASP A 154 8.97 -7.98 -4.77
CA ASP A 154 8.85 -7.28 -6.05
C ASP A 154 10.20 -6.73 -6.51
N GLU A 155 10.72 -7.30 -7.60
CA GLU A 155 12.02 -6.94 -8.15
C GLU A 155 12.04 -5.54 -8.80
N ALA A 156 10.89 -4.98 -9.17
CA ALA A 156 10.80 -3.64 -9.74
C ALA A 156 10.70 -2.54 -8.67
N ALA A 157 10.22 -2.91 -7.47
CA ALA A 157 9.72 -1.92 -6.54
C ALA A 157 10.80 -1.22 -5.72
N SER A 158 10.57 0.07 -5.43
CA SER A 158 11.38 0.84 -4.48
C SER A 158 10.90 0.69 -3.03
N TYR A 159 9.59 0.52 -2.81
CA TYR A 159 9.01 0.34 -1.48
C TYR A 159 7.87 -0.68 -1.48
N GLU A 160 7.73 -1.38 -0.34
CA GLU A 160 6.53 -2.14 0.01
C GLU A 160 5.84 -1.48 1.21
N PHE A 161 4.52 -1.33 1.14
CA PHE A 161 3.71 -0.76 2.22
C PHE A 161 2.75 -1.81 2.75
N ALA A 162 2.55 -1.83 4.06
CA ALA A 162 1.41 -2.47 4.72
C ALA A 162 0.71 -1.42 5.59
N GLY A 163 -0.60 -1.52 5.75
CA GLY A 163 -1.38 -0.49 6.42
C GLY A 163 -2.51 -1.05 7.27
N THR A 164 -2.88 -0.29 8.30
CA THR A 164 -4.14 -0.49 9.02
C THR A 164 -4.94 0.81 9.00
N ALA A 165 -6.23 0.72 8.70
CA ALA A 165 -7.16 1.85 8.70
C ALA A 165 -8.44 1.53 9.47
N LEU A 166 -9.24 2.57 9.67
CA LEU A 166 -10.56 2.51 10.26
C LEU A 166 -11.59 3.05 9.27
N TYR A 167 -12.62 2.27 8.99
CA TYR A 167 -13.82 2.76 8.33
C TYR A 167 -14.85 3.10 9.39
N GLN A 168 -15.08 4.40 9.59
CA GLN A 168 -15.98 4.94 10.59
C GLN A 168 -17.36 5.14 9.97
N ARG A 169 -18.33 4.28 10.29
CA ARG A 169 -19.67 4.32 9.68
C ARG A 169 -20.41 5.61 9.99
N SER A 170 -20.15 6.19 11.16
CA SER A 170 -20.79 7.44 11.60
C SER A 170 -20.40 8.66 10.76
N LEU A 171 -19.32 8.58 9.99
CA LEU A 171 -18.86 9.65 9.10
C LEU A 171 -19.40 9.51 7.66
N GLN A 172 -20.14 8.45 7.37
CA GLN A 172 -20.62 8.13 6.04
C GLN A 172 -22.07 8.62 5.87
N PRO A 173 -22.46 9.03 4.65
CA PRO A 173 -23.80 9.57 4.36
C PRO A 173 -24.94 8.55 4.49
#